data_AF-A0A6B3PBE9-F1
#
_entry.id   AF-A0A6B3PBE9-F1
#
_cell.length_a   1.000
_cell.length_b   1.000
_cell.length_c   1.000
_cell.angle_alpha   90.00
_cell.angle_beta   90.00
_cell.angle_gamma   90.00
#
_symmetry.space_group_name_H-M   'P 1'
#
loop_
_entity.id
_entity.type
_entity.pdbx_description
1 polymer ?
#
loop_
_entity_poly.entity_id
_entity_poly.type
_entity_poly.pdbx_seq_one_letter_code
_entity_poly.pdbx_strand_id
1 'polypeptide(L)'
;MLKELLNKCYAISAKMSLGTMAIIIIISIYNLPGVAIKLRNREFHTDNQTNSRQNIFAKIEDMDISMKLVSANNRFAFQLFSEIQKSQSNKNIFISPSSIAIALSMTYNGAEGKTRDAMTKALNFQGMSLEEVNQANKELGILLNSLNPDIKLDIANSIWTKKGMSFEPTFMQRNQNFYQSKVSQIDFEHPRSPEIINNWVNDITKGKIDKIIEKLEPNTVMVLLNAIYFQGNWEQEFAEYSTKEQPFYLPNGTKKQHPIMFQSSRYLYYKESH
;
A
#
# COMPACT_ATOMS: atom_id res chain seq x y z
N MET A 1 3.88 -18.12 4.29
CA MET A 1 2.72 -17.42 4.87
C MET A 1 1.82 -16.66 3.89
N LEU A 2 2.25 -15.83 2.92
CA LEU A 2 1.27 -15.05 2.10
C LEU A 2 0.22 -15.94 1.41
N LYS A 3 0.64 -17.08 0.82
CA LYS A 3 -0.28 -18.11 0.29
C LYS A 3 -1.17 -18.76 1.36
N GLU A 4 -0.74 -18.75 2.62
CA GLU A 4 -1.48 -19.30 3.77
C GLU A 4 -2.42 -18.26 4.41
N LEU A 5 -2.09 -16.97 4.30
CA LEU A 5 -2.90 -15.83 4.73
C LEU A 5 -3.96 -15.55 3.67
N LEU A 6 -3.61 -15.65 2.38
CA LEU A 6 -4.55 -15.75 1.26
C LEU A 6 -5.40 -17.02 1.35
N ASN A 7 -4.85 -18.20 1.66
CA ASN A 7 -5.67 -19.42 1.88
C ASN A 7 -6.56 -19.30 3.12
N LYS A 8 -6.13 -18.60 4.18
CA LYS A 8 -6.97 -18.32 5.36
C LYS A 8 -8.04 -17.28 5.02
N CYS A 9 -7.76 -16.26 4.20
CA CYS A 9 -8.76 -15.36 3.59
C CYS A 9 -9.72 -16.13 2.67
N TYR A 10 -9.24 -17.15 1.94
CA TYR A 10 -10.06 -18.04 1.12
C TYR A 10 -10.98 -18.91 1.99
N ALA A 11 -10.45 -19.51 3.07
CA ALA A 11 -11.22 -20.28 4.05
C ALA A 11 -12.17 -19.40 4.91
N ILE A 12 -11.86 -18.12 5.03
CA ILE A 12 -12.73 -17.06 5.55
C ILE A 12 -13.87 -16.79 4.55
N SER A 13 -13.56 -16.64 3.25
CA SER A 13 -14.59 -16.47 2.22
C SER A 13 -15.52 -17.67 2.13
N ALA A 14 -15.00 -18.89 2.34
CA ALA A 14 -15.79 -20.11 2.43
C ALA A 14 -16.75 -20.18 3.65
N LYS A 15 -16.68 -19.22 4.59
CA LYS A 15 -17.61 -19.08 5.72
C LYS A 15 -18.58 -17.91 5.58
N MET A 16 -18.37 -17.02 4.62
CA MET A 16 -19.39 -16.07 4.17
C MET A 16 -20.15 -16.76 3.03
N SER A 17 -21.43 -17.10 3.22
CA SER A 17 -22.07 -18.20 2.47
C SER A 17 -22.40 -17.94 0.99
N LEU A 18 -21.73 -16.99 0.33
CA LEU A 18 -21.80 -16.75 -1.12
C LEU A 18 -20.42 -16.38 -1.70
N GLY A 19 -19.62 -17.39 -2.04
CA GLY A 19 -18.48 -17.31 -2.96
C GLY A 19 -17.20 -16.61 -2.47
N THR A 20 -16.23 -16.45 -3.38
CA THR A 20 -14.85 -16.08 -3.05
C THR A 20 -14.56 -14.58 -3.21
N MET A 21 -13.95 -13.99 -2.19
CA MET A 21 -13.40 -12.64 -2.22
C MET A 21 -11.91 -12.68 -2.55
N ALA A 22 -11.49 -11.99 -3.62
CA ALA A 22 -10.08 -11.82 -3.97
C ALA A 22 -9.56 -10.48 -3.44
N ILE A 23 -8.37 -10.48 -2.86
CA ILE A 23 -7.66 -9.26 -2.44
C ILE A 23 -6.35 -9.23 -3.21
N ILE A 24 -6.13 -8.18 -4.01
CA ILE A 24 -4.91 -8.01 -4.80
C ILE A 24 -4.30 -6.66 -4.43
N ILE A 25 -3.01 -6.67 -4.09
CA ILE A 25 -2.29 -5.49 -3.61
C ILE A 25 -1.15 -5.18 -4.57
N ILE A 26 -1.03 -3.89 -4.89
CA ILE A 26 -0.34 -3.41 -6.08
C ILE A 26 0.66 -2.34 -5.65
N ILE A 27 1.95 -2.59 -5.86
CA ILE A 27 3.03 -1.79 -5.27
C ILE A 27 4.00 -1.40 -6.39
N SER A 28 4.02 -0.12 -6.73
CA SER A 28 4.92 0.47 -7.71
C SER A 28 5.81 1.51 -7.06
N ILE A 29 7.13 1.32 -7.16
CA ILE A 29 8.12 2.28 -6.69
C ILE A 29 9.18 2.43 -7.78
N TYR A 30 9.43 3.68 -8.18
CA TYR A 30 10.37 4.01 -9.24
C TYR A 30 11.33 5.10 -8.79
N ASN A 31 12.62 4.79 -8.84
CA ASN A 31 13.66 5.79 -8.98
C ASN A 31 13.91 5.98 -10.47
N LEU A 32 13.71 7.19 -10.98
CA LEU A 32 14.34 7.59 -12.23
C LEU A 32 15.84 7.71 -11.96
N PRO A 33 16.73 7.15 -12.80
CA PRO A 33 18.12 7.61 -12.79
C PRO A 33 18.13 9.11 -13.15
N GLY A 34 18.62 9.95 -12.22
CA GLY A 34 18.84 11.38 -12.45
C GLY A 34 17.76 12.38 -11.99
N VAL A 35 16.99 12.14 -10.91
CA VAL A 35 15.99 13.12 -10.40
C VAL A 35 15.91 13.18 -8.85
N ALA A 36 15.45 14.32 -8.27
CA ALA A 36 15.54 14.77 -6.85
C ALA A 36 14.23 14.72 -5.99
N ILE A 37 14.22 14.18 -4.76
CA ILE A 37 13.15 14.44 -3.75
C ILE A 37 13.72 15.31 -2.66
N LYS A 38 13.49 16.60 -2.83
CA LYS A 38 13.48 17.53 -1.72
C LYS A 38 12.54 17.03 -0.60
N LEU A 39 13.13 16.57 0.49
CA LEU A 39 12.51 16.46 1.79
C LEU A 39 13.09 17.54 2.71
N ARG A 40 12.70 18.79 2.43
CA ARG A 40 13.24 19.95 3.17
C ARG A 40 12.34 20.31 4.34
N ASN A 41 12.80 20.06 5.56
CA ASN A 41 12.33 20.84 6.72
C ASN A 41 12.92 22.26 6.60
N ARG A 42 12.09 23.27 6.31
CA ARG A 42 12.44 24.69 6.50
C ARG A 42 11.24 25.54 6.84
N GLU A 43 11.50 26.50 7.71
CA GLU A 43 10.60 27.57 8.13
C GLU A 43 10.11 28.39 6.92
N PHE A 44 8.84 28.82 6.98
CA PHE A 44 8.16 29.47 5.87
C PHE A 44 8.48 30.97 5.75
N HIS A 45 8.82 31.40 4.53
CA HIS A 45 8.52 32.75 4.06
C HIS A 45 7.28 32.70 3.15
N THR A 46 6.42 33.71 3.29
CA THR A 46 5.05 33.74 2.76
C THR A 46 4.98 34.32 1.36
N ASP A 47 4.21 33.66 0.48
CA ASP A 47 3.66 34.33 -0.71
C ASP A 47 2.30 33.75 -1.13
N ASN A 48 1.48 34.55 -1.81
CA ASN A 48 0.01 34.55 -1.71
C ASN A 48 -0.80 33.39 -2.37
N GLN A 49 -0.24 32.18 -2.52
CA GLN A 49 -1.04 30.94 -2.77
C GLN A 49 -1.37 30.17 -1.47
N THR A 50 -1.39 30.89 -0.35
CA THR A 50 -1.26 30.36 1.01
C THR A 50 -2.55 29.79 1.59
N ASN A 51 -3.72 30.41 1.36
CA ASN A 51 -4.93 30.13 2.15
C ASN A 51 -5.49 28.70 2.06
N SER A 52 -5.44 28.03 0.90
CA SER A 52 -5.90 26.63 0.79
C SER A 52 -4.82 25.62 1.19
N ARG A 53 -3.54 25.97 1.08
CA ARG A 53 -2.40 25.10 1.43
C ARG A 53 -2.09 25.12 2.92
N GLN A 54 -2.07 26.31 3.56
CA GLN A 54 -1.94 26.44 5.01
C GLN A 54 -3.05 25.70 5.74
N ASN A 55 -4.29 25.75 5.23
CA ASN A 55 -5.42 24.98 5.79
C ASN A 55 -5.27 23.45 5.68
N ILE A 56 -4.40 22.92 4.80
CA ILE A 56 -4.10 21.48 4.75
C ILE A 56 -2.98 21.16 5.75
N PHE A 57 -1.90 21.95 5.78
CA PHE A 57 -0.78 21.70 6.70
C PHE A 57 -1.16 21.91 8.17
N ALA A 58 -1.89 22.98 8.52
CA ALA A 58 -2.42 23.16 9.88
C ALA A 58 -3.35 22.00 10.30
N LYS A 59 -4.12 21.46 9.34
CA LYS A 59 -5.00 20.30 9.57
C LYS A 59 -4.26 18.96 9.62
N ILE A 60 -2.99 18.91 9.21
CA ILE A 60 -2.07 17.79 9.41
C ILE A 60 -1.39 17.92 10.78
N GLU A 61 -1.05 19.14 11.22
CA GLU A 61 -0.51 19.40 12.57
C GLU A 61 -1.54 19.09 13.69
N ASP A 62 -2.83 19.36 13.46
CA ASP A 62 -3.95 18.97 14.34
C ASP A 62 -4.37 17.49 14.21
N MET A 63 -3.75 16.69 13.34
CA MET A 63 -4.16 15.31 13.09
C MET A 63 -3.54 14.37 14.14
N ASP A 64 -4.33 13.92 15.11
CA ASP A 64 -3.94 12.87 16.07
C ASP A 64 -3.85 11.50 15.36
N ILE A 65 -2.75 11.30 14.63
CA ILE A 65 -2.45 10.04 13.96
C ILE A 65 -2.37 8.96 15.03
N SER A 66 -3.41 8.10 15.09
CA SER A 66 -3.53 7.05 16.10
C SER A 66 -2.24 6.23 16.23
N MET A 67 -1.49 6.51 17.30
CA MET A 67 -0.24 5.81 17.61
C MET A 67 -0.46 4.31 17.82
N LYS A 68 -1.70 3.90 18.17
CA LYS A 68 -2.13 2.50 18.16
C LYS A 68 -2.08 1.90 16.75
N LEU A 69 -2.66 2.57 15.75
CA LEU A 69 -2.64 2.10 14.35
C LEU A 69 -1.22 2.09 13.77
N VAL A 70 -0.41 3.13 14.03
CA VAL A 70 1.00 3.18 13.59
C VAL A 70 1.79 2.00 14.17
N SER A 71 1.63 1.73 15.47
CA SER A 71 2.27 0.60 16.15
C SER A 71 1.80 -0.76 15.60
N ALA A 72 0.50 -0.89 15.32
CA ALA A 72 -0.08 -2.09 14.72
C ALA A 72 0.45 -2.35 13.30
N ASN A 73 0.45 -1.32 12.45
CA ASN A 73 0.94 -1.38 11.07
C ASN A 73 2.45 -1.69 11.02
N ASN A 74 3.27 -1.08 11.89
CA ASN A 74 4.70 -1.39 11.99
C ASN A 74 4.94 -2.84 12.44
N ARG A 75 4.19 -3.32 13.44
CA ARG A 75 4.28 -4.72 13.88
C ARG A 75 3.86 -5.70 12.78
N PHE A 76 2.76 -5.41 12.08
CA PHE A 76 2.32 -6.17 10.91
C PHE A 76 3.37 -6.16 9.79
N ALA A 77 4.02 -5.03 9.53
CA ALA A 77 5.08 -4.89 8.52
C ALA A 77 6.26 -5.84 8.77
N PHE A 78 6.81 -5.85 9.98
CA PHE A 78 7.94 -6.72 10.33
C PHE A 78 7.53 -8.20 10.34
N GLN A 79 6.34 -8.54 10.86
CA GLN A 79 5.80 -9.90 10.81
C GLN A 79 5.65 -10.40 9.38
N LEU A 80 5.02 -9.59 8.51
CA LEU A 80 4.82 -9.92 7.10
C LEU A 80 6.15 -10.07 6.34
N PHE A 81 7.10 -9.16 6.56
CA PHE A 81 8.41 -9.21 5.90
C PHE A 81 9.19 -10.48 6.29
N SER A 82 9.28 -10.79 7.59
CA SER A 82 9.93 -12.01 8.10
C SER A 82 9.31 -13.27 7.48
N GLU A 83 8.00 -13.31 7.34
CA GLU A 83 7.26 -14.46 6.83
C GLU A 83 7.30 -14.59 5.29
N ILE A 84 7.53 -13.50 4.56
CA ILE A 84 7.88 -13.55 3.13
C ILE A 84 9.32 -14.04 2.98
N GLN A 85 10.27 -13.51 3.76
CA GLN A 85 11.68 -13.89 3.77
C GLN A 85 11.88 -15.40 3.98
N LYS A 86 11.20 -15.99 4.97
CA LYS A 86 11.19 -17.44 5.22
C LYS A 86 10.78 -18.28 4.00
N SER A 87 10.00 -17.71 3.07
CA SER A 87 9.46 -18.40 1.90
C SER A 87 10.14 -18.06 0.56
N GLN A 88 11.02 -17.05 0.54
CA GLN A 88 11.68 -16.54 -0.68
C GLN A 88 13.17 -16.26 -0.39
N SER A 89 13.92 -17.31 -0.05
CA SER A 89 15.38 -17.19 0.09
C SER A 89 16.02 -16.74 -1.24
N ASN A 90 17.09 -15.95 -1.12
CA ASN A 90 17.93 -15.48 -2.24
C ASN A 90 17.20 -14.70 -3.35
N LYS A 91 16.11 -13.99 -3.02
CA LYS A 91 15.43 -13.05 -3.93
C LYS A 91 15.34 -11.65 -3.34
N ASN A 92 15.25 -10.65 -4.21
CA ASN A 92 14.87 -9.30 -3.81
C ASN A 92 13.42 -9.33 -3.30
N ILE A 93 13.20 -8.84 -2.09
CA ILE A 93 11.87 -8.73 -1.48
C ILE A 93 11.48 -7.26 -1.48
N PHE A 94 10.33 -6.95 -2.06
CA PHE A 94 9.81 -5.60 -2.13
C PHE A 94 8.32 -5.59 -1.83
N ILE A 95 7.91 -4.86 -0.80
CA ILE A 95 6.53 -4.81 -0.31
C ILE A 95 6.20 -3.42 0.24
N SER A 96 4.92 -3.05 0.21
CA SER A 96 4.35 -1.95 1.00
C SER A 96 3.37 -2.54 2.01
N PRO A 97 3.77 -2.73 3.28
CA PRO A 97 2.90 -3.31 4.28
C PRO A 97 1.66 -2.46 4.57
N SER A 98 1.77 -1.13 4.50
CA SER A 98 0.63 -0.21 4.68
C SER A 98 -0.45 -0.41 3.61
N SER A 99 -0.03 -0.57 2.34
CA SER A 99 -0.92 -0.89 1.21
C SER A 99 -1.67 -2.21 1.43
N ILE A 100 -0.97 -3.23 1.94
CA ILE A 100 -1.53 -4.54 2.28
C ILE A 100 -2.51 -4.43 3.48
N ALA A 101 -2.13 -3.67 4.51
CA ALA A 101 -2.95 -3.43 5.70
C ALA A 101 -4.25 -2.69 5.36
N ILE A 102 -4.19 -1.68 4.49
CA ILE A 102 -5.36 -0.92 4.00
C ILE A 102 -6.34 -1.86 3.27
N ALA A 103 -5.86 -2.69 2.33
CA ALA A 103 -6.72 -3.63 1.60
C ALA A 103 -7.39 -4.67 2.52
N LEU A 104 -6.66 -5.15 3.52
CA LEU A 104 -7.19 -6.04 4.54
C LEU A 104 -8.16 -5.32 5.51
N SER A 105 -7.97 -4.02 5.77
CA SER A 105 -8.86 -3.21 6.62
C SER A 105 -10.18 -2.89 5.91
N MET A 106 -10.16 -2.68 4.59
CA MET A 106 -11.39 -2.64 3.77
C MET A 106 -12.19 -3.94 3.89
N THR A 107 -11.50 -5.09 3.87
CA THR A 107 -12.12 -6.40 4.07
C THR A 107 -12.63 -6.59 5.51
N TYR A 108 -11.90 -6.10 6.50
CA TYR A 108 -12.23 -6.19 7.93
C TYR A 108 -13.58 -5.54 8.27
N ASN A 109 -14.03 -4.57 7.47
CA ASN A 109 -15.35 -3.94 7.62
C ASN A 109 -16.54 -4.89 7.37
N GLY A 110 -16.33 -6.01 6.69
CA GLY A 110 -17.33 -7.07 6.47
C GLY A 110 -17.04 -8.36 7.24
N ALA A 111 -16.04 -8.34 8.14
CA ALA A 111 -15.58 -9.50 8.87
C ALA A 111 -16.32 -9.66 10.21
N GLU A 112 -16.81 -10.86 10.49
CA GLU A 112 -17.48 -11.19 11.77
C GLU A 112 -16.95 -12.47 12.43
N GLY A 113 -17.21 -12.62 13.74
CA GLY A 113 -16.80 -13.78 14.54
C GLY A 113 -15.34 -14.19 14.32
N LYS A 114 -15.11 -15.49 14.15
CA LYS A 114 -13.77 -16.09 13.97
C LYS A 114 -12.98 -15.50 12.79
N THR A 115 -13.66 -14.99 11.76
CA THR A 115 -13.01 -14.28 10.65
C THR A 115 -12.43 -12.97 11.13
N ARG A 116 -13.24 -12.16 11.82
CA ARG A 116 -12.80 -10.90 12.41
C ARG A 116 -11.65 -11.12 13.37
N ASP A 117 -11.77 -12.07 14.30
CA ASP A 117 -10.75 -12.37 15.31
C ASP A 117 -9.39 -12.73 14.68
N ALA A 118 -9.40 -13.51 13.60
CA ALA A 118 -8.19 -13.88 12.86
C ALA A 118 -7.55 -12.65 12.18
N MET A 119 -8.36 -11.75 11.61
CA MET A 119 -7.89 -10.51 11.00
C MET A 119 -7.38 -9.51 12.04
N THR A 120 -8.09 -9.33 13.16
CA THR A 120 -7.65 -8.53 14.32
C THR A 120 -6.28 -9.02 14.80
N LYS A 121 -6.07 -10.34 14.88
CA LYS A 121 -4.77 -10.91 15.26
C LYS A 121 -3.68 -10.66 14.22
N ALA A 122 -3.97 -10.84 12.93
CA ALA A 122 -2.99 -10.66 11.86
C ALA A 122 -2.56 -9.20 11.68
N LEU A 123 -3.51 -8.26 11.73
CA LEU A 123 -3.28 -6.82 11.57
C LEU A 123 -2.84 -6.13 12.86
N ASN A 124 -2.76 -6.85 13.99
CA ASN A 124 -2.45 -6.33 15.32
C ASN A 124 -3.45 -5.25 15.82
N PHE A 125 -4.73 -5.41 15.52
CA PHE A 125 -5.80 -4.47 15.90
C PHE A 125 -6.41 -4.71 17.30
N GLN A 126 -5.75 -5.47 18.18
CA GLN A 126 -6.24 -5.69 19.54
C GLN A 126 -6.34 -4.37 20.32
N GLY A 127 -7.46 -4.14 21.00
CA GLY A 127 -7.69 -2.90 21.75
C GLY A 127 -8.07 -1.68 20.89
N MET A 128 -8.47 -1.90 19.63
CA MET A 128 -9.11 -0.91 18.77
C MET A 128 -10.48 -1.42 18.30
N SER A 129 -11.48 -0.55 18.35
CA SER A 129 -12.78 -0.74 17.72
C SER A 129 -12.68 -0.65 16.20
N LEU A 130 -13.69 -1.14 15.48
CA LEU A 130 -13.77 -1.01 14.02
C LEU A 130 -13.76 0.47 13.59
N GLU A 131 -14.40 1.34 14.37
CA GLU A 131 -14.47 2.77 14.05
C GLU A 131 -13.13 3.49 14.26
N GLU A 132 -12.40 3.20 15.36
CA GLU A 132 -11.03 3.68 15.56
C GLU A 132 -10.10 3.25 14.41
N VAL A 133 -10.18 1.98 13.99
CA VAL A 133 -9.40 1.46 12.84
C VAL A 133 -9.74 2.19 11.55
N ASN A 134 -11.03 2.41 11.29
CA ASN A 134 -11.51 3.08 10.08
C ASN A 134 -11.11 4.55 10.02
N GLN A 135 -11.33 5.30 11.11
CA GLN A 135 -11.02 6.72 11.19
C GLN A 135 -9.51 6.97 11.09
N ALA A 136 -8.69 6.18 11.81
CA ALA A 136 -7.25 6.31 11.73
C ALA A 136 -6.67 5.91 10.35
N ASN A 137 -7.27 4.93 9.65
CA ASN A 137 -6.89 4.62 8.27
C ASN A 137 -7.30 5.72 7.28
N LYS A 138 -8.42 6.41 7.52
CA LYS A 138 -8.86 7.56 6.72
C LYS A 138 -7.90 8.74 6.86
N GLU A 139 -7.51 9.06 8.09
CA GLU A 139 -6.50 10.07 8.41
C GLU A 139 -5.15 9.74 7.77
N LEU A 140 -4.68 8.49 7.93
CA LEU A 140 -3.47 8.01 7.28
C LEU A 140 -3.55 8.10 5.74
N GLY A 141 -4.69 7.74 5.14
CA GLY A 141 -4.91 7.85 3.70
C GLY A 141 -4.89 9.30 3.20
N ILE A 142 -5.52 10.22 3.93
CA ILE A 142 -5.49 11.66 3.66
C ILE A 142 -4.05 12.18 3.76
N LEU A 143 -3.34 11.88 4.85
CA LEU A 143 -1.95 12.27 5.07
C LEU A 143 -1.03 11.78 3.93
N LEU A 144 -1.09 10.49 3.59
CA LEU A 144 -0.25 9.90 2.55
C LEU A 144 -0.52 10.52 1.16
N ASN A 145 -1.78 10.81 0.82
CA ASN A 145 -2.17 11.49 -0.42
C ASN A 145 -1.98 13.03 -0.38
N SER A 146 -1.54 13.61 0.75
CA SER A 146 -1.27 15.05 0.92
C SER A 146 0.17 15.37 1.35
N LEU A 147 1.07 14.38 1.25
CA LEU A 147 2.50 14.60 1.45
C LEU A 147 3.04 15.64 0.45
N ASN A 148 4.21 16.18 0.79
CA ASN A 148 4.95 17.19 0.05
C ASN A 148 4.80 17.07 -1.48
N PRO A 149 4.43 18.14 -2.23
CA PRO A 149 4.25 18.11 -3.69
C PRO A 149 5.48 17.64 -4.49
N ASP A 150 6.68 17.66 -3.92
CA ASP A 150 7.90 17.10 -4.52
C ASP A 150 7.92 15.54 -4.47
N ILE A 151 7.06 14.92 -3.66
CA ILE A 151 6.83 13.47 -3.58
C ILE A 151 5.49 13.15 -4.24
N LYS A 152 5.52 12.29 -5.27
CA LYS A 152 4.27 11.75 -5.83
C LYS A 152 3.95 10.44 -5.13
N LEU A 153 3.02 10.50 -4.19
CA LEU A 153 2.42 9.32 -3.56
C LEU A 153 0.93 9.27 -3.91
N ASP A 154 0.57 8.41 -4.86
CA ASP A 154 -0.83 8.13 -5.21
C ASP A 154 -1.24 6.81 -4.53
N ILE A 155 -2.20 6.87 -3.60
CA ILE A 155 -2.88 5.70 -3.04
C ILE A 155 -4.33 5.69 -3.50
N ALA A 156 -4.74 4.61 -4.19
CA ALA A 156 -6.12 4.39 -4.58
C ALA A 156 -6.64 3.03 -4.14
N ASN A 157 -7.92 3.02 -3.76
CA ASN A 157 -8.65 1.83 -3.35
C ASN A 157 -9.80 1.56 -4.33
N SER A 158 -10.10 0.29 -4.59
CA SER A 158 -11.34 -0.08 -5.28
C SER A 158 -11.91 -1.41 -4.82
N ILE A 159 -13.24 -1.52 -4.98
CA ILE A 159 -14.03 -2.72 -4.70
C ILE A 159 -14.86 -3.00 -5.96
N TRP A 160 -14.59 -4.13 -6.59
CA TRP A 160 -15.31 -4.61 -7.76
C TRP A 160 -16.24 -5.74 -7.33
N THR A 161 -17.53 -5.64 -7.61
CA THR A 161 -18.52 -6.65 -7.24
C THR A 161 -19.06 -7.36 -8.48
N LYS A 162 -19.38 -8.64 -8.35
CA LYS A 162 -20.02 -9.41 -9.43
C LYS A 162 -21.44 -8.88 -9.69
N LYS A 163 -21.77 -8.72 -10.96
CA LYS A 163 -23.10 -8.31 -11.44
C LYS A 163 -24.20 -9.27 -10.98
N GLY A 164 -25.34 -8.71 -10.58
CA GLY A 164 -26.51 -9.48 -10.15
C GLY A 164 -26.52 -9.94 -8.70
N MET A 165 -25.47 -9.66 -7.92
CA MET A 165 -25.48 -9.85 -6.46
C MET A 165 -25.57 -8.53 -5.70
N SER A 166 -26.36 -8.56 -4.63
CA SER A 166 -26.46 -7.49 -3.63
C SER A 166 -25.42 -7.69 -2.53
N PHE A 167 -24.91 -6.59 -2.00
CA PHE A 167 -23.97 -6.55 -0.89
C PHE A 167 -24.46 -5.56 0.15
N GLU A 168 -24.07 -5.75 1.42
CA GLU A 168 -24.50 -4.88 2.52
C GLU A 168 -24.18 -3.40 2.23
N PRO A 169 -25.19 -2.50 2.18
CA PRO A 169 -24.98 -1.09 1.88
C PRO A 169 -24.03 -0.41 2.87
N THR A 170 -24.08 -0.81 4.14
CA THR A 170 -23.23 -0.30 5.21
C THR A 170 -21.75 -0.63 4.99
N PHE A 171 -21.43 -1.81 4.47
CA PHE A 171 -20.07 -2.21 4.09
C PHE A 171 -19.55 -1.34 2.95
N MET A 172 -20.36 -1.12 1.91
CA MET A 172 -19.96 -0.28 0.77
C MET A 172 -19.77 1.18 1.18
N GLN A 173 -20.70 1.74 1.96
CA GLN A 173 -20.62 3.11 2.47
C GLN A 173 -19.40 3.32 3.37
N ARG A 174 -19.08 2.40 4.29
CA ARG A 174 -17.86 2.49 5.12
C ARG A 174 -16.60 2.50 4.24
N ASN A 175 -16.52 1.61 3.26
CA ASN A 175 -15.37 1.55 2.36
C ASN A 175 -15.19 2.82 1.51
N GLN A 176 -16.28 3.41 1.03
CA GLN A 176 -16.26 4.71 0.35
C GLN A 176 -15.85 5.85 1.31
N ASN A 177 -16.41 5.90 2.52
CA ASN A 177 -16.26 7.01 3.46
C ASN A 177 -14.91 7.06 4.18
N PHE A 178 -14.28 5.90 4.43
CA PHE A 178 -13.02 5.80 5.18
C PHE A 178 -11.82 5.51 4.29
N TYR A 179 -11.98 4.73 3.21
CA TYR A 179 -10.88 4.32 2.35
C TYR A 179 -10.92 4.98 0.96
N GLN A 180 -11.89 5.89 0.72
CA GLN A 180 -12.09 6.57 -0.57
C GLN A 180 -12.22 5.59 -1.75
N SER A 181 -12.73 4.38 -1.49
CA SER A 181 -12.71 3.29 -2.46
C SER A 181 -13.69 3.52 -3.61
N LYS A 182 -13.23 3.37 -4.86
CA LYS A 182 -14.12 3.24 -6.01
C LYS A 182 -14.89 1.92 -5.90
N VAL A 183 -16.20 1.99 -5.69
CA VAL A 183 -17.09 0.82 -5.76
C VAL A 183 -17.68 0.72 -7.16
N SER A 184 -17.60 -0.45 -7.80
CA SER A 184 -18.17 -0.68 -9.13
C SER A 184 -18.62 -2.12 -9.30
N GLN A 185 -19.70 -2.33 -10.05
CA GLN A 185 -20.24 -3.66 -10.34
C GLN A 185 -19.90 -4.05 -11.78
N ILE A 186 -19.29 -5.23 -11.97
CA ILE A 186 -18.91 -5.74 -13.29
C ILE A 186 -19.30 -7.22 -13.45
N ASP A 187 -19.45 -7.66 -14.70
CA ASP A 187 -19.80 -9.03 -15.04
C ASP A 187 -18.54 -9.91 -15.06
N PHE A 188 -18.21 -10.58 -13.95
CA PHE A 188 -17.00 -11.42 -13.88
C PHE A 188 -16.99 -12.62 -14.84
N GLU A 189 -18.13 -12.99 -15.44
CA GLU A 189 -18.20 -14.09 -16.42
C GLU A 189 -17.86 -13.60 -17.84
N HIS A 190 -17.94 -12.29 -18.09
CA HIS A 190 -17.58 -11.71 -19.37
C HIS A 190 -16.04 -11.70 -19.59
N PRO A 191 -15.50 -12.26 -20.71
CA PRO A 191 -14.06 -12.47 -20.88
C PRO A 191 -13.17 -11.23 -20.77
N ARG A 192 -13.70 -10.04 -21.08
CA ARG A 192 -12.95 -8.76 -20.98
C ARG A 192 -13.00 -8.10 -19.60
N SER A 193 -13.68 -8.68 -18.61
CA SER A 193 -13.78 -8.07 -17.28
C SER A 193 -12.45 -7.92 -16.52
N PRO A 194 -11.43 -8.79 -16.70
CA PRO A 194 -10.07 -8.48 -16.26
C PRO A 194 -9.50 -7.19 -16.84
N GLU A 195 -9.79 -6.85 -18.10
CA GLU A 195 -9.31 -5.62 -18.76
C GLU A 195 -9.84 -4.36 -18.05
N ILE A 196 -11.11 -4.37 -17.62
CA ILE A 196 -11.73 -3.25 -16.89
C ILE A 196 -10.94 -2.94 -15.59
N ILE A 197 -10.55 -3.99 -14.88
CA ILE A 197 -9.78 -3.88 -13.64
C ILE A 197 -8.33 -3.47 -13.94
N ASN A 198 -7.67 -4.12 -14.91
CA ASN A 198 -6.29 -3.82 -15.28
C ASN A 198 -6.14 -2.38 -15.80
N ASN A 199 -7.10 -1.86 -16.57
CA ASN A 199 -7.09 -0.47 -17.03
C ASN A 199 -7.16 0.52 -15.86
N TRP A 200 -8.04 0.29 -14.87
CA TRP A 200 -8.07 1.12 -13.66
C TRP A 200 -6.73 1.08 -12.90
N VAL A 201 -6.08 -0.08 -12.82
CA VAL A 201 -4.74 -0.20 -12.22
C VAL A 201 -3.69 0.55 -13.03
N ASN A 202 -3.74 0.49 -14.36
CA ASN A 202 -2.84 1.21 -15.25
C ASN A 202 -2.97 2.73 -15.04
N ASP A 203 -4.20 3.25 -15.03
CA ASP A 203 -4.50 4.67 -14.83
C ASP A 203 -3.99 5.19 -13.47
N ILE A 204 -4.22 4.44 -12.40
CA ILE A 204 -3.73 4.79 -11.06
C ILE A 204 -2.20 4.74 -11.01
N THR A 205 -1.59 3.68 -11.53
CA THR A 205 -0.13 3.47 -11.47
C THR A 205 0.64 4.22 -12.56
N LYS A 206 -0.02 5.06 -13.37
CA LYS A 206 0.58 5.84 -14.48
C LYS A 206 1.30 4.95 -15.51
N GLY A 207 0.67 3.85 -15.92
CA GLY A 207 1.23 2.90 -16.88
C GLY A 207 2.46 2.17 -16.37
N LYS A 208 2.54 1.90 -15.06
CA LYS A 208 3.63 1.13 -14.45
C LYS A 208 3.27 -0.31 -14.12
N ILE A 209 1.98 -0.59 -13.93
CA ILE A 209 1.48 -1.95 -13.76
C ILE A 209 0.34 -2.16 -14.75
N ASP A 210 0.68 -2.85 -15.83
CA ASP A 210 -0.22 -3.05 -16.98
C ASP A 210 -1.24 -4.16 -16.75
N LYS A 211 -0.88 -5.16 -15.94
CA LYS A 211 -1.71 -6.35 -15.73
C LYS A 211 -1.51 -6.94 -14.34
N ILE A 212 -2.60 -7.13 -13.61
CA ILE A 212 -2.64 -7.82 -12.30
C ILE A 212 -3.61 -9.01 -12.27
N ILE A 213 -4.63 -9.01 -13.14
CA ILE A 213 -5.60 -10.09 -13.27
C ILE A 213 -5.50 -10.63 -14.68
N GLU A 214 -5.13 -11.90 -14.80
CA GLU A 214 -5.17 -12.62 -16.07
C GLU A 214 -6.55 -13.22 -16.33
N LYS A 215 -7.18 -13.73 -15.26
CA LYS A 215 -8.49 -14.36 -15.26
C LYS A 215 -9.13 -14.12 -13.90
N LEU A 216 -10.44 -13.91 -13.89
CA LEU A 216 -11.27 -13.98 -12.69
C LEU A 216 -11.76 -15.41 -12.53
N GLU A 217 -11.66 -15.98 -11.34
CA GLU A 217 -12.18 -17.33 -11.11
C GLU A 217 -13.72 -17.33 -11.10
N PRO A 218 -14.41 -18.36 -11.63
CA PRO A 218 -15.88 -18.32 -11.83
C PRO A 218 -16.70 -18.08 -10.56
N ASN A 219 -16.16 -18.48 -9.41
CA ASN A 219 -16.75 -18.33 -8.08
C ASN A 219 -16.34 -17.02 -7.36
N THR A 220 -15.59 -16.12 -8.01
CA THR A 220 -15.27 -14.80 -7.48
C THR A 220 -16.57 -14.00 -7.34
N VAL A 221 -16.74 -13.28 -6.23
CA VAL A 221 -17.92 -12.42 -5.97
C VAL A 221 -17.53 -10.97 -5.71
N MET A 222 -16.31 -10.75 -5.22
CA MET A 222 -15.74 -9.43 -4.99
C MET A 222 -14.22 -9.44 -5.21
N VAL A 223 -13.68 -8.36 -5.76
CA VAL A 223 -12.24 -8.08 -5.83
C VAL A 223 -11.97 -6.76 -5.11
N LEU A 224 -11.12 -6.77 -4.09
CA LEU A 224 -10.65 -5.56 -3.41
C LEU A 224 -9.20 -5.28 -3.81
N LEU A 225 -8.95 -4.02 -4.17
CA LEU A 225 -7.64 -3.55 -4.61
C LEU A 225 -7.18 -2.37 -3.75
N ASN A 226 -5.92 -2.43 -3.31
CA ASN A 226 -5.16 -1.23 -2.99
C ASN A 226 -4.00 -1.11 -3.99
N ALA A 227 -3.84 0.07 -4.57
CA ALA A 227 -2.71 0.43 -5.40
C ALA A 227 -1.96 1.60 -4.77
N ILE A 228 -0.64 1.45 -4.65
CA ILE A 228 0.27 2.48 -4.19
C ILE A 228 1.34 2.72 -5.26
N TYR A 229 1.43 3.98 -5.71
CA TYR A 229 2.51 4.48 -6.56
C TYR A 229 3.32 5.49 -5.75
N PHE A 230 4.61 5.22 -5.55
CA PHE A 230 5.54 6.17 -4.95
C PHE A 230 6.65 6.52 -5.94
N GLN A 231 6.81 7.82 -6.20
CA GLN A 231 7.96 8.37 -6.89
C GLN A 231 8.65 9.41 -6.02
N GLY A 232 9.90 9.10 -5.71
CA GLY A 232 10.87 10.01 -5.15
C GLY A 232 12.29 9.42 -5.05
N ASN A 233 13.11 9.49 -6.11
CA ASN A 233 14.26 10.41 -6.18
C ASN A 233 15.26 10.55 -4.96
N TRP A 234 15.98 11.68 -4.77
CA TRP A 234 16.88 11.98 -3.58
C TRP A 234 16.91 13.45 -3.06
N GLU A 235 17.09 13.75 -1.75
CA GLU A 235 17.17 15.15 -1.19
C GLU A 235 18.48 15.86 -1.53
N GLN A 236 19.57 15.10 -1.42
CA GLN A 236 20.88 15.47 -1.94
C GLN A 236 21.17 14.43 -3.02
N GLU A 237 21.02 14.86 -4.27
CA GLU A 237 21.19 13.98 -5.42
C GLU A 237 22.62 13.49 -5.55
N PHE A 238 22.73 12.25 -6.03
CA PHE A 238 24.00 11.73 -6.52
C PHE A 238 24.29 12.39 -7.87
N ALA A 239 25.43 13.08 -7.99
CA ALA A 239 25.87 13.58 -9.28
C ALA A 239 26.17 12.39 -10.22
N GLU A 240 25.56 12.37 -11.41
CA GLU A 240 25.61 11.21 -12.31
C GLU A 240 27.05 10.78 -12.65
N TYR A 241 27.95 11.75 -12.90
CA TYR A 241 29.37 11.53 -13.20
C TYR A 241 30.17 10.88 -12.06
N SER A 242 29.64 10.88 -10.83
CA SER A 242 30.25 10.19 -9.69
C SER A 242 29.91 8.69 -9.68
N THR A 243 28.90 8.25 -10.44
CA THR A 243 28.49 6.84 -10.53
C THR A 243 29.53 6.03 -11.30
N LYS A 244 29.92 4.86 -10.75
CA LYS A 244 30.95 4.00 -11.33
C LYS A 244 30.58 2.53 -11.23
N GLU A 245 30.92 1.74 -12.23
CA GLU A 245 30.85 0.29 -12.16
C GLU A 245 31.76 -0.22 -11.03
N GLN A 246 31.18 -0.97 -10.10
CA GLN A 246 31.86 -1.57 -8.95
C GLN A 246 31.31 -2.97 -8.66
N PRO A 247 32.10 -3.86 -8.03
CA PRO A 247 31.64 -5.20 -7.69
C PRO A 247 30.62 -5.18 -6.55
N PHE A 248 29.37 -5.52 -6.87
CA PHE A 248 28.33 -5.85 -5.90
C PHE A 248 28.42 -7.35 -5.53
N TYR A 249 28.34 -7.66 -4.25
CA TYR A 249 28.46 -9.01 -3.70
C TYR A 249 27.08 -9.57 -3.40
N LEU A 250 26.69 -10.67 -4.05
CA LEU A 250 25.39 -11.31 -3.88
C LEU A 250 25.40 -12.27 -2.67
N PRO A 251 24.24 -12.58 -2.05
CA PRO A 251 24.15 -13.47 -0.90
C PRO A 251 24.71 -14.89 -1.12
N ASN A 252 24.84 -15.34 -2.37
CA ASN A 252 25.46 -16.60 -2.76
C ASN A 252 27.00 -16.52 -2.92
N GLY A 253 27.63 -15.40 -2.53
CA GLY A 253 29.07 -15.15 -2.65
C GLY A 253 29.55 -14.74 -4.05
N THR A 254 28.69 -14.80 -5.08
CA THR A 254 29.06 -14.36 -6.44
C THR A 254 29.11 -12.84 -6.54
N LYS A 255 29.88 -12.32 -7.53
CA LYS A 255 30.03 -10.88 -7.77
C LYS A 255 29.37 -10.49 -9.08
N LYS A 256 28.77 -9.30 -9.13
CA LYS A 256 28.24 -8.68 -10.34
C LYS A 256 28.74 -7.24 -10.42
N GLN A 257 29.15 -6.75 -11.59
CA GLN A 257 29.38 -5.32 -11.78
C GLN A 257 28.04 -4.57 -11.76
N HIS A 258 28.00 -3.46 -11.05
CA HIS A 258 26.83 -2.61 -10.94
C HIS A 258 27.24 -1.13 -10.86
N PRO A 259 26.48 -0.20 -11.47
CA PRO A 259 26.71 1.23 -11.30
C PRO A 259 26.39 1.63 -9.84
N ILE A 260 27.43 1.80 -9.03
CA ILE A 260 27.32 2.28 -7.66
C ILE A 260 27.42 3.80 -7.68
N MET A 261 26.45 4.47 -7.06
CA MET A 261 26.40 5.92 -6.93
C MET A 261 27.27 6.38 -5.76
N PHE A 262 27.97 7.51 -5.92
CA PHE A 262 28.87 8.07 -4.90
C PHE A 262 28.54 9.54 -4.60
N GLN A 263 28.49 9.90 -3.32
CA GLN A 263 28.46 11.29 -2.85
C GLN A 263 29.05 11.38 -1.43
N SER A 264 29.32 12.59 -0.96
CA SER A 264 29.84 12.86 0.39
C SER A 264 29.05 13.99 1.03
N SER A 265 28.32 13.72 2.11
CA SER A 265 27.57 14.71 2.87
C SER A 265 27.34 14.26 4.32
N ARG A 266 26.61 15.08 5.09
CA ARG A 266 26.18 14.78 6.45
C ARG A 266 24.84 14.04 6.42
N TYR A 267 24.83 12.81 6.93
CA TYR A 267 23.62 12.00 7.09
C TYR A 267 23.44 11.61 8.56
N LEU A 268 22.18 11.37 8.96
CA LEU A 268 21.91 10.65 10.19
C LEU A 268 22.40 9.20 10.02
N TYR A 269 23.35 8.80 10.86
CA TYR A 269 23.97 7.48 10.80
C TYR A 269 24.03 6.89 12.21
N TYR A 270 23.59 5.64 12.33
CA TYR A 270 23.70 4.84 13.55
C TYR A 270 24.37 3.52 13.20
N LYS A 271 25.30 3.09 14.06
CA LYS A 271 25.93 1.78 13.99
C LYS A 271 25.67 1.05 15.29
N GLU A 272 25.06 -0.12 15.20
CA GLU A 272 24.85 -0.99 16.34
C GLU A 272 26.19 -1.58 16.81
N SER A 273 26.50 -1.38 18.09
CA SER A 273 27.62 -2.04 18.76
C SER A 273 27.32 -3.54 18.81
N HIS A 274 28.22 -4.34 18.24
CA HIS A 274 28.19 -5.81 18.34
C HIS A 274 28.86 -6.26 19.65
#